data_AF-A0A352NGE5-F1
#
_entry.id   AF-A0A352NGE5-F1
#
_cell.length_a   1.000
_cell.length_b   1.000
_cell.length_c   1.000
_cell.angle_alpha   90.00
_cell.angle_beta   90.00
_cell.angle_gamma   90.00
#
_symmetry.space_group_name_H-M   'P 1'
#
loop_
_entity.id
_entity.type
_entity.pdbx_description
1 polymer ?
#
loop_
_entity_poly.entity_id
_entity_poly.type
_entity_poly.pdbx_seq_one_letter_code
_entity_poly.pdbx_strand_id
1 'polypeptide(L)'
;MFTQSRLLKKVDYTLLLTVTTIILFSLVIIYSATKPTEVLPVVDGINNSGDAFASVKRQFINIILGFVAMGMALYIHYEDLAKHTKALYILNLIMLGAVLFAGDSALGAQRWIEIGPFRFQPSEFSKIIIIICFAAFLNSRQGRLNSFRDLLPCFAFIGVPLLFILKQPDLGTSLVFMAIMFGMLFAAGARPSLLIGLLLGGLTLAILWIWAHFWLEAHSGFNLWIPLKEYQLERLIIFINPWQDWHGDGYHIIQSQ
;
A
#
# COMPACT_ATOMS: atom_id res chain seq x y z
N MET A 1 16.82 2.85 -33.10
CA MET A 1 16.57 4.30 -33.03
C MET A 1 15.19 4.71 -33.59
N PHE A 2 14.64 4.04 -34.62
CA PHE A 2 13.33 4.41 -35.23
C PHE A 2 12.05 3.98 -34.48
N THR A 3 12.14 3.17 -33.42
CA THR A 3 11.00 2.82 -32.57
C THR A 3 10.65 3.91 -31.55
N GLN A 4 11.58 4.86 -31.29
CA GLN A 4 11.46 5.82 -30.18
C GLN A 4 10.47 6.96 -30.43
N SER A 5 10.29 7.39 -31.69
CA SER A 5 9.36 8.49 -32.02
C SER A 5 7.88 8.08 -31.93
N ARG A 6 7.58 6.77 -31.89
CA ARG A 6 6.21 6.25 -31.76
C ARG A 6 5.76 6.12 -30.30
N LEU A 7 6.68 5.97 -29.34
CA LEU A 7 6.33 5.84 -27.92
C LEU A 7 5.92 7.19 -27.32
N LEU A 8 6.72 8.24 -27.53
CA LEU A 8 6.38 9.59 -27.05
C LEU A 8 5.11 10.15 -27.69
N LYS A 9 4.84 9.82 -28.96
CA LYS A 9 3.59 10.20 -29.66
C LYS A 9 2.33 9.50 -29.13
N LYS A 10 2.47 8.39 -28.42
CA LYS A 10 1.36 7.64 -27.82
C LYS A 10 1.16 7.94 -26.34
N VAL A 11 1.99 8.81 -25.77
CA VAL A 11 1.80 9.28 -24.39
C VAL A 11 0.54 10.13 -24.35
N ASP A 12 -0.36 9.81 -23.42
CA ASP A 12 -1.51 10.64 -23.14
C ASP A 12 -1.04 11.91 -22.42
N TYR A 13 -0.90 12.99 -23.18
CA TYR A 13 -0.47 14.30 -22.66
C TYR A 13 -1.47 14.88 -21.66
N THR A 14 -2.74 14.50 -21.73
CA THR A 14 -3.76 14.92 -20.76
C THR A 14 -3.46 14.33 -19.40
N LEU A 15 -3.18 13.01 -19.36
CA LEU A 15 -2.79 12.32 -18.12
C LEU A 15 -1.48 12.88 -17.55
N LEU A 16 -0.50 13.14 -18.41
CA LEU A 16 0.79 13.67 -17.97
C LEU A 16 0.64 15.09 -17.37
N LEU A 17 -0.17 15.94 -18.01
CA LEU A 17 -0.45 17.30 -17.53
C LEU A 17 -1.21 17.29 -16.20
N THR A 18 -2.22 16.43 -16.05
CA THR A 18 -2.98 16.34 -14.80
C THR A 18 -2.11 15.87 -13.65
N VAL A 19 -1.31 14.82 -13.84
CA VAL A 19 -0.36 14.33 -12.82
C VAL A 19 0.66 15.40 -12.44
N THR A 20 1.24 16.10 -13.43
CA THR A 20 2.20 17.17 -13.18
C THR A 20 1.57 18.33 -12.38
N THR A 21 0.32 18.68 -12.69
CA THR A 21 -0.40 19.74 -11.98
C THR A 21 -0.67 19.37 -10.52
N ILE A 22 -1.07 18.13 -10.25
CA ILE A 22 -1.27 17.61 -8.88
C ILE A 22 0.05 17.63 -8.10
N ILE A 23 1.16 17.24 -8.73
CA ILE A 23 2.49 17.26 -8.10
C ILE A 23 2.91 18.69 -7.74
N LEU A 24 2.71 19.66 -8.64
CA LEU A 24 3.03 21.06 -8.38
C LEU A 24 2.19 21.63 -7.24
N PHE A 25 0.89 21.33 -7.21
CA PHE A 25 0.00 21.74 -6.12
C PHE A 25 0.40 21.10 -4.79
N SER A 26 0.81 19.83 -4.80
CA SER A 26 1.31 19.12 -3.63
C SER A 26 2.56 19.79 -3.04
N LEU A 27 3.49 20.27 -3.87
CA LEU A 27 4.67 21.02 -3.39
C LEU A 27 4.30 22.30 -2.67
N VAL A 28 3.30 23.04 -3.17
CA VAL A 28 2.80 24.26 -2.53
C VAL A 28 2.17 23.95 -1.17
N ILE A 29 1.37 22.87 -1.08
CA ILE A 29 0.77 22.42 0.18
C ILE A 29 1.86 22.03 1.18
N ILE A 30 2.87 21.26 0.77
CA ILE A 30 3.96 20.84 1.67
C ILE A 30 4.69 22.07 2.21
N TYR A 31 5.03 23.02 1.35
CA TYR A 31 5.67 24.26 1.78
C TYR A 31 4.80 25.05 2.77
N SER A 32 3.47 25.06 2.61
CA SER A 32 2.56 25.70 3.55
C SER A 32 2.45 24.95 4.89
N ALA A 33 2.40 23.61 4.84
CA ALA A 33 2.17 22.76 6.00
C ALA A 33 3.41 22.56 6.89
N THR A 34 4.62 22.66 6.34
CA THR A 34 5.86 22.45 7.10
C THR A 34 6.35 23.71 7.83
N LYS A 35 5.93 24.90 7.39
CA LYS A 35 6.32 26.18 8.01
C LYS A 35 6.00 26.34 9.51
N PRO A 36 4.91 25.79 10.07
CA PRO A 36 4.61 25.95 11.50
C PRO A 36 5.43 25.01 12.40
N THR A 37 5.86 23.84 11.91
CA THR A 37 6.43 22.77 12.74
C THR A 37 7.93 22.97 13.04
N GLU A 38 8.65 23.72 12.19
CA GLU A 38 10.08 24.02 12.39
C GLU A 38 10.33 25.27 13.25
N VAL A 39 9.27 25.94 13.74
CA VAL A 39 9.35 27.17 14.57
C VAL A 39 9.32 26.86 16.08
N LEU A 40 9.18 25.59 16.49
CA LEU A 40 9.36 25.19 17.88
C LEU A 40 10.83 24.79 18.12
N PRO A 41 11.61 25.56 18.91
CA PRO A 41 12.98 25.20 19.24
C PRO A 41 12.94 24.00 20.19
N VAL A 42 13.19 22.80 19.67
CA VAL A 42 13.49 21.65 20.54
C VAL A 42 14.86 21.87 21.16
N VAL A 43 14.82 21.97 22.49
CA VAL A 43 15.95 21.95 23.40
C VAL A 43 16.68 20.62 23.24
N ASP A 44 17.69 20.58 22.36
CA ASP A 44 18.85 19.70 22.49
C ASP A 44 19.93 20.17 21.50
N GLY A 45 21.10 20.54 22.04
CA GLY A 45 22.16 21.33 21.39
C GLY A 45 22.90 20.64 20.24
N ILE A 46 22.21 20.33 19.15
CA ILE A 46 22.82 19.98 17.87
C ILE A 46 22.39 21.04 16.86
N ASN A 47 23.37 21.84 16.43
CA ASN A 47 23.26 22.89 15.42
C ASN A 47 22.83 22.35 14.04
N ASN A 48 21.54 22.03 13.88
CA ASN A 48 20.91 22.00 12.58
C ASN A 48 20.08 23.27 12.48
N SER A 49 20.67 24.32 11.90
CA SER A 49 19.92 25.45 11.38
C SER A 49 18.84 24.89 10.45
N GLY A 50 17.59 24.90 10.93
CA GLY A 50 16.42 24.37 10.23
C GLY A 50 16.23 25.11 8.92
N ASP A 51 16.72 24.51 7.84
CA ASP A 51 16.39 24.93 6.48
C ASP A 51 14.89 24.64 6.32
N ALA A 52 14.06 25.69 6.39
CA ALA A 52 12.60 25.62 6.11
C ALA A 52 12.27 24.98 4.74
N PHE A 53 13.29 24.85 3.89
CA PHE A 53 13.23 24.24 2.58
C PHE A 53 13.71 22.78 2.54
N ALA A 54 14.19 22.18 3.63
CA ALA A 54 14.76 20.84 3.64
C ALA A 54 13.74 19.78 3.19
N SER A 55 12.52 19.83 3.72
CA SER A 55 11.42 18.95 3.32
C SER A 55 11.00 19.15 1.86
N VAL A 56 10.93 20.41 1.41
CA VAL A 56 10.60 20.76 0.01
C VAL A 56 11.70 20.29 -0.95
N LYS A 57 12.98 20.48 -0.58
CA LYS A 57 14.15 20.05 -1.36
C LYS A 57 14.19 18.54 -1.50
N ARG A 58 13.93 17.80 -0.42
CA ARG A 58 13.81 16.34 -0.46
C ARG A 58 12.67 15.88 -1.37
N GLN A 59 11.50 16.52 -1.28
CA GLN A 59 10.37 16.20 -2.14
C GLN A 59 10.66 16.50 -3.61
N PHE A 60 11.33 17.62 -3.89
CA PHE A 60 11.74 17.98 -5.26
C PHE A 60 12.69 16.94 -5.85
N ILE A 61 13.67 16.45 -5.09
CA ILE A 61 14.57 15.35 -5.50
C ILE A 61 13.76 14.07 -5.79
N ASN A 62 12.81 13.72 -4.91
CA ASN A 62 11.95 12.54 -5.11
C ASN A 62 11.09 12.66 -6.38
N ILE A 63 10.59 13.85 -6.69
CA ILE A 63 9.83 14.10 -7.93
C ILE A 63 10.71 13.89 -9.15
N ILE A 64 11.94 14.43 -9.16
CA ILE A 64 12.89 14.23 -10.26
C ILE A 64 13.20 12.74 -10.43
N LEU A 65 13.49 12.03 -9.34
CA LEU A 65 13.72 10.59 -9.36
C LEU A 65 12.51 9.83 -9.88
N GLY A 66 11.29 10.24 -9.53
CA GLY A 66 10.04 9.68 -10.03
C GLY A 66 9.86 9.88 -11.54
N PHE A 67 10.15 11.08 -12.07
CA PHE A 67 10.10 11.34 -13.51
C PHE A 67 11.17 10.56 -14.27
N VAL A 68 12.37 10.41 -13.70
CA VAL A 68 13.43 9.56 -14.27
C VAL A 68 12.98 8.10 -14.30
N ALA A 69 12.43 7.59 -13.19
CA ALA A 69 11.91 6.22 -13.11
C ALA A 69 10.75 5.99 -14.09
N MET A 70 9.84 6.95 -14.25
CA MET A 70 8.79 6.92 -15.27
C MET A 70 9.39 6.86 -16.67
N GLY A 71 10.41 7.69 -16.95
CA GLY A 71 11.16 7.66 -18.21
C GLY A 71 11.76 6.29 -18.48
N MET A 72 12.40 5.66 -17.50
CA MET A 72 12.93 4.29 -17.62
C MET A 72 11.82 3.26 -17.86
N ALA A 73 10.69 3.37 -17.15
CA ALA A 73 9.56 2.45 -17.29
C ALA A 73 8.93 2.51 -18.69
N LEU A 74 8.96 3.65 -19.37
CA LEU A 74 8.48 3.77 -20.76
C LEU A 74 9.26 2.91 -21.77
N TYR A 75 10.50 2.55 -21.45
CA TYR A 75 11.32 1.67 -22.30
C TYR A 75 11.07 0.18 -22.04
N ILE A 76 10.37 -0.16 -20.96
CA ILE A 76 10.13 -1.54 -20.55
C ILE A 76 8.80 -2.01 -21.17
N HIS A 77 8.88 -2.96 -22.10
CA HIS A 77 7.69 -3.57 -22.70
C HIS A 77 7.05 -4.57 -21.72
N TYR A 78 5.79 -4.34 -21.35
CA TYR A 78 5.06 -5.21 -20.42
C TYR A 78 4.92 -6.65 -20.93
N GLU A 79 4.90 -6.86 -22.26
CA GLU A 79 4.83 -8.18 -22.89
C GLU A 79 6.08 -9.03 -22.60
N ASP A 80 7.25 -8.42 -22.47
CA ASP A 80 8.47 -9.12 -22.12
C ASP A 80 8.52 -9.50 -20.64
N LEU A 81 7.89 -8.68 -19.79
CA LEU A 81 7.71 -9.01 -18.36
C LEU A 81 6.72 -10.16 -18.18
N ALA A 82 5.66 -10.21 -18.99
CA ALA A 82 4.66 -11.28 -18.93
C ALA A 82 5.26 -12.67 -19.22
N LYS A 83 6.33 -12.75 -20.01
CA LYS A 83 7.08 -14.00 -20.28
C LYS A 83 7.84 -14.52 -19.06
N HIS A 84 8.23 -13.64 -18.13
CA HIS A 84 9.07 -13.95 -16.97
C HIS A 84 8.29 -13.95 -15.64
N THR A 85 6.97 -14.17 -15.70
CA THR A 85 6.07 -14.07 -14.55
C THR A 85 6.44 -14.96 -13.37
N LYS A 86 6.96 -16.17 -13.61
CA LYS A 86 7.47 -17.04 -12.52
C LYS A 86 8.66 -16.40 -11.79
N ALA A 87 9.63 -15.87 -12.54
CA ALA A 87 10.81 -15.23 -11.97
C ALA A 87 10.43 -13.95 -11.22
N LEU A 88 9.56 -13.12 -11.79
CA LEU A 88 9.04 -11.92 -11.14
C LEU A 88 8.27 -12.23 -9.86
N TYR A 89 7.44 -13.29 -9.87
CA TYR A 89 6.70 -13.70 -8.68
C TYR A 89 7.64 -14.20 -7.56
N ILE A 90 8.65 -15.01 -7.89
CA ILE A 90 9.64 -15.47 -6.91
C ILE A 90 10.45 -14.29 -6.36
N LEU A 91 10.91 -13.39 -7.24
CA LEU A 91 11.60 -12.16 -6.85
C LEU A 91 10.73 -11.34 -5.88
N ASN A 92 9.45 -11.20 -6.16
CA ASN A 92 8.51 -10.51 -5.29
C ASN A 92 8.41 -11.14 -3.89
N LEU A 93 8.32 -12.48 -3.82
CA LEU A 93 8.29 -13.18 -2.54
C LEU A 93 9.60 -13.02 -1.76
N ILE A 94 10.74 -13.10 -2.44
CA ILE A 94 12.05 -12.85 -1.82
C ILE A 94 12.11 -11.42 -1.28
N MET A 95 11.65 -10.44 -2.06
CA MET A 95 11.67 -9.03 -1.69
C MET A 95 10.76 -8.74 -0.47
N LEU A 96 9.54 -9.29 -0.44
CA LEU A 96 8.65 -9.19 0.73
C LEU A 96 9.20 -9.98 1.94
N GLY A 97 9.83 -11.12 1.70
CA GLY A 97 10.51 -11.90 2.72
C GLY A 97 11.69 -11.15 3.34
N ALA A 98 12.49 -10.47 2.53
CA ALA A 98 13.65 -9.70 2.99
C ALA A 98 13.26 -8.59 3.98
N VAL A 99 12.11 -7.93 3.79
CA VAL A 99 11.59 -6.94 4.75
C VAL A 99 11.35 -7.55 6.13
N LEU A 100 10.89 -8.81 6.21
CA LEU A 100 10.64 -9.44 7.50
C LEU A 100 11.92 -9.64 8.33
N PHE A 101 13.09 -9.70 7.68
CA PHE A 101 14.38 -9.92 8.36
C PHE A 101 15.22 -8.65 8.48
N ALA A 102 15.16 -7.77 7.47
CA ALA A 102 16.01 -6.58 7.35
C ALA A 102 15.21 -5.27 7.35
N GLY A 103 13.91 -5.32 7.58
CA GLY A 103 13.04 -4.14 7.63
C GLY A 103 13.15 -3.43 8.97
N ASP A 104 13.26 -2.11 8.91
CA ASP A 104 13.22 -1.26 10.08
C ASP A 104 11.78 -1.15 10.60
N SER A 105 11.62 -1.20 11.92
CA SER A 105 10.32 -1.18 12.60
C SER A 105 9.96 0.24 12.98
N ALA A 106 9.12 0.89 12.17
CA ALA A 106 8.55 2.19 12.50
C ALA A 106 7.05 2.04 12.82
N LEU A 107 6.58 2.70 13.89
CA LEU A 107 5.16 2.74 14.27
C LEU A 107 4.51 1.33 14.37
N GLY A 108 5.25 0.34 14.88
CA GLY A 108 4.76 -1.02 15.10
C GLY A 108 4.69 -1.93 13.85
N ALA A 109 5.21 -1.47 12.70
CA ALA A 109 5.25 -2.23 11.45
C ALA A 109 6.61 -2.16 10.75
N GLN A 110 7.11 -3.32 10.30
CA GLN A 110 8.34 -3.44 9.52
C GLN A 110 8.01 -3.29 8.04
N ARG A 111 8.19 -2.10 7.49
CA ARG A 111 7.75 -1.76 6.12
C ARG A 111 8.86 -1.24 5.22
N TRP A 112 9.89 -0.64 5.82
CA TRP A 112 10.91 0.09 5.09
C TRP A 112 12.26 -0.59 5.25
N ILE A 113 12.99 -0.67 4.15
CA ILE A 113 14.40 -1.02 4.15
C ILE A 113 15.17 0.29 3.96
N GLU A 114 15.98 0.65 4.95
CA GLU A 114 16.84 1.83 4.85
C GLU A 114 18.13 1.47 4.10
N ILE A 115 18.35 2.11 2.95
CA ILE A 115 19.56 1.96 2.13
C ILE A 115 20.25 3.32 2.13
N GLY A 116 21.03 3.58 3.18
CA GLY A 116 21.68 4.88 3.39
C GLY A 116 20.64 6.01 3.55
N PRO A 117 20.68 7.08 2.74
CA PRO A 117 19.71 8.19 2.84
C PRO A 117 18.34 7.87 2.23
N PHE A 118 18.20 6.71 1.56
CA PHE A 118 16.97 6.33 0.87
C PHE A 118 16.18 5.30 1.67
N ARG A 119 14.86 5.48 1.72
CA ARG A 119 13.94 4.51 2.28
C ARG A 119 13.22 3.81 1.13
N PHE A 120 13.37 2.51 1.06
CA PHE A 120 12.74 1.67 0.05
C PHE A 120 11.59 0.89 0.69
N GLN A 121 10.40 0.94 0.09
CA GLN A 121 9.25 0.16 0.53
C GLN A 121 8.95 -0.95 -0.48
N PRO A 122 9.38 -2.20 -0.22
CA PRO A 122 9.15 -3.33 -1.11
C PRO A 122 7.69 -3.56 -1.50
N SER A 123 6.76 -3.28 -0.59
CA SER A 123 5.35 -3.53 -0.85
C SER A 123 4.75 -2.65 -1.96
N GLU A 124 5.34 -1.48 -2.23
CA GLU A 124 4.97 -0.62 -3.35
C GLU A 124 5.30 -1.28 -4.70
N PHE A 125 6.51 -1.80 -4.84
CA PHE A 125 6.95 -2.54 -6.02
C PHE A 125 6.18 -3.85 -6.19
N SER A 126 5.86 -4.49 -5.07
CA SER A 126 5.10 -5.73 -5.03
C SER A 126 3.72 -5.61 -5.69
N LYS A 127 3.03 -4.47 -5.53
CA LYS A 127 1.74 -4.21 -6.20
C LYS A 127 1.86 -4.32 -7.71
N ILE A 128 2.86 -3.64 -8.29
CA ILE A 128 3.07 -3.63 -9.75
C ILE A 128 3.41 -5.04 -10.24
N ILE A 129 4.34 -5.73 -9.56
CA ILE A 129 4.75 -7.09 -9.94
C ILE A 129 3.57 -8.05 -9.88
N ILE A 130 2.76 -7.98 -8.82
CA ILE A 130 1.58 -8.84 -8.69
C ILE A 130 0.53 -8.52 -9.74
N ILE A 131 0.28 -7.26 -10.08
CA ILE A 131 -0.65 -6.92 -11.15
C ILE A 131 -0.21 -7.60 -12.47
N ILE A 132 1.06 -7.52 -12.82
CA ILE A 132 1.59 -8.15 -14.05
C ILE A 132 1.47 -9.69 -13.97
N CYS A 133 1.93 -10.28 -12.88
CA CYS A 133 1.90 -11.74 -12.69
C CYS A 133 0.47 -12.29 -12.64
N PHE A 134 -0.43 -11.59 -11.96
CA PHE A 134 -1.82 -11.99 -11.81
C PHE A 134 -2.61 -11.79 -13.10
N ALA A 135 -2.34 -10.73 -13.87
CA ALA A 135 -2.91 -10.56 -15.20
C ALA A 135 -2.57 -11.75 -16.11
N ALA A 136 -1.29 -12.15 -16.15
CA ALA A 136 -0.86 -13.31 -16.93
C ALA A 136 -1.49 -14.62 -16.42
N PHE A 137 -1.62 -14.77 -15.11
CA PHE A 137 -2.27 -15.94 -14.49
C PHE A 137 -3.78 -16.03 -14.80
N LEU A 138 -4.46 -14.88 -14.82
CA LEU A 138 -5.88 -14.78 -15.13
C LEU A 138 -6.18 -14.89 -16.62
N ASN A 139 -5.24 -14.52 -17.50
CA ASN A 139 -5.42 -14.58 -18.94
C ASN A 139 -5.87 -15.97 -19.43
N SER A 140 -5.29 -17.05 -18.89
CA SER A 140 -5.68 -18.42 -19.25
C SER A 140 -7.01 -18.89 -18.62
N ARG A 141 -7.64 -18.06 -17.77
CA ARG A 141 -8.85 -18.36 -16.98
C ARG A 141 -10.00 -17.39 -17.25
N GLN A 142 -9.82 -16.47 -18.19
CA GLN A 142 -10.79 -15.44 -18.51
C GLN A 142 -12.17 -16.06 -18.84
N GLY A 143 -13.23 -15.53 -18.22
CA GLY A 143 -14.60 -16.01 -18.41
C GLY A 143 -14.94 -17.38 -17.79
N ARG A 144 -13.98 -18.05 -17.12
CA ARG A 144 -14.19 -19.36 -16.46
C ARG A 144 -14.32 -19.26 -14.94
N LEU A 145 -14.33 -18.06 -14.38
CA LEU A 145 -14.33 -17.79 -12.94
C LEU A 145 -15.75 -17.71 -12.37
N ASN A 146 -16.44 -18.85 -12.42
CA ASN A 146 -17.87 -18.93 -12.19
C ASN A 146 -18.25 -19.53 -10.82
N SER A 147 -17.34 -20.26 -10.20
CA SER A 147 -17.58 -20.96 -8.93
C SER A 147 -16.51 -20.60 -7.90
N PHE A 148 -16.82 -20.80 -6.61
CA PHE A 148 -15.85 -20.59 -5.53
C PHE A 148 -14.58 -21.44 -5.72
N ARG A 149 -14.72 -22.67 -6.22
CA ARG A 149 -13.60 -23.56 -6.55
C ARG A 149 -12.69 -22.99 -7.64
N ASP A 150 -13.24 -22.24 -8.59
CA ASP A 150 -12.48 -21.61 -9.68
C ASP A 150 -11.68 -20.40 -9.18
N LEU A 151 -12.17 -19.75 -8.12
CA LEU A 151 -11.49 -18.62 -7.48
C LEU A 151 -10.41 -19.06 -6.47
N LEU A 152 -10.52 -20.26 -5.90
CA LEU A 152 -9.55 -20.79 -4.94
C LEU A 152 -8.08 -20.70 -5.39
N PRO A 153 -7.69 -21.09 -6.63
CA PRO A 153 -6.32 -20.92 -7.09
C PRO A 153 -5.90 -19.44 -7.22
N CYS A 154 -6.85 -18.53 -7.46
CA CYS A 154 -6.58 -17.10 -7.50
C CYS A 154 -6.30 -16.54 -6.10
N PHE A 155 -7.11 -16.96 -5.11
CA PHE A 155 -6.87 -16.63 -3.70
C PHE A 155 -5.56 -17.21 -3.21
N ALA A 156 -5.18 -18.44 -3.61
CA ALA A 156 -3.89 -19.00 -3.25
C ALA A 156 -2.74 -18.16 -3.85
N PHE A 157 -2.87 -17.73 -5.11
CA PHE A 157 -1.83 -16.96 -5.80
C PHE A 157 -1.53 -15.62 -5.13
N ILE A 158 -2.55 -14.85 -4.74
CA ILE A 158 -2.39 -13.57 -4.03
C ILE A 158 -2.25 -13.76 -2.51
N GLY A 159 -2.81 -14.84 -1.98
CA GLY A 159 -2.77 -15.17 -0.57
C GLY A 159 -1.36 -15.32 -0.04
N VAL A 160 -0.45 -15.93 -0.80
CA VAL A 160 0.97 -16.05 -0.39
C VAL A 160 1.59 -14.67 -0.11
N PRO A 161 1.70 -13.72 -1.08
CA PRO A 161 2.28 -12.42 -0.78
C PRO A 161 1.47 -11.61 0.24
N LEU A 162 0.14 -11.76 0.28
CA LEU A 162 -0.70 -11.13 1.30
C LEU A 162 -0.31 -11.59 2.72
N LEU A 163 -0.01 -12.88 2.91
CA LEU A 163 0.45 -13.42 4.19
C LEU A 163 1.79 -12.81 4.64
N PHE A 164 2.71 -12.56 3.71
CA PHE A 164 3.96 -11.86 4.05
C PHE A 164 3.69 -10.43 4.54
N ILE A 165 2.77 -9.72 3.91
CA ILE A 165 2.39 -8.34 4.29
C ILE A 165 1.64 -8.32 5.63
N LEU A 166 0.76 -9.29 5.87
CA LEU A 166 0.09 -9.43 7.16
C LEU A 166 1.08 -9.72 8.30
N LYS A 167 2.17 -10.45 8.02
CA LYS A 167 3.28 -10.63 8.97
C LYS A 167 4.09 -9.34 9.20
N GLN A 168 4.08 -8.40 8.26
CA GLN A 168 4.69 -7.05 8.37
C GLN A 168 3.81 -6.05 9.13
N PRO A 169 2.94 -6.54 10.01
CA PRO A 169 1.60 -5.98 10.30
C PRO A 169 1.26 -4.69 9.51
N ASP A 170 1.00 -4.80 8.21
CA ASP A 170 0.59 -3.67 7.39
C ASP A 170 -0.84 -3.88 6.85
N LEU A 171 -1.82 -3.41 7.64
CA LEU A 171 -3.23 -3.49 7.25
C LEU A 171 -3.57 -2.60 6.06
N GLY A 172 -2.95 -1.43 5.94
CA GLY A 172 -3.24 -0.53 4.82
C GLY A 172 -2.85 -1.19 3.49
N THR A 173 -1.64 -1.74 3.43
CA THR A 173 -1.18 -2.42 2.22
C THR A 173 -1.95 -3.71 1.95
N SER A 174 -2.32 -4.49 2.97
CA SER A 174 -3.10 -5.71 2.77
C SER A 174 -4.49 -5.42 2.17
N LEU A 175 -5.15 -4.34 2.60
CA LEU A 175 -6.40 -3.85 2.01
C LEU A 175 -6.24 -3.49 0.53
N VAL A 176 -5.14 -2.80 0.17
CA VAL A 176 -4.84 -2.46 -1.23
C VAL A 176 -4.65 -3.72 -2.07
N PHE A 177 -3.97 -4.75 -1.56
CA PHE A 177 -3.79 -6.02 -2.26
C PHE A 177 -5.13 -6.75 -2.47
N MET A 178 -6.03 -6.71 -1.47
CA MET A 178 -7.38 -7.23 -1.64
C MET A 178 -8.14 -6.44 -2.72
N ALA A 179 -8.07 -5.11 -2.73
CA ALA A 179 -8.69 -4.30 -3.77
C ALA A 179 -8.16 -4.64 -5.17
N ILE A 180 -6.84 -4.83 -5.32
CA ILE A 180 -6.21 -5.28 -6.57
C ILE A 180 -6.76 -6.66 -6.97
N MET A 181 -6.79 -7.62 -6.05
CA MET A 181 -7.28 -8.97 -6.31
C MET A 181 -8.73 -8.97 -6.81
N PHE A 182 -9.64 -8.34 -6.06
CA PHE A 182 -11.07 -8.30 -6.42
C PHE A 182 -11.31 -7.50 -7.70
N GLY A 183 -10.62 -6.37 -7.88
CA GLY A 183 -10.70 -5.57 -9.11
C GLY A 183 -10.26 -6.35 -10.35
N MET A 184 -9.16 -7.09 -10.25
CA MET A 184 -8.66 -7.92 -11.36
C MET A 184 -9.52 -9.16 -11.62
N LEU A 185 -10.06 -9.79 -10.58
CA LEU A 185 -11.02 -10.88 -10.74
C LEU A 185 -12.29 -10.43 -11.46
N PHE A 186 -12.81 -9.25 -11.08
CA PHE A 186 -13.93 -8.63 -11.77
C PHE A 186 -13.60 -8.35 -13.24
N ALA A 187 -12.43 -7.74 -13.52
CA ALA A 187 -11.98 -7.48 -14.88
C ALA A 187 -11.77 -8.75 -15.73
N ALA A 188 -11.38 -9.87 -15.10
CA ALA A 188 -11.23 -11.17 -15.76
C ALA A 188 -12.56 -11.89 -16.05
N GLY A 189 -13.69 -11.29 -15.65
CA GLY A 189 -15.04 -11.82 -15.90
C GLY A 189 -15.54 -12.77 -14.82
N ALA A 190 -15.04 -12.65 -13.57
CA ALA A 190 -15.65 -13.38 -12.45
C ALA A 190 -17.07 -12.87 -12.15
N ARG A 191 -17.95 -13.78 -11.69
CA ARG A 191 -19.35 -13.45 -11.40
C ARG A 191 -19.46 -12.36 -10.31
N PRO A 192 -20.07 -11.18 -10.58
CA PRO A 192 -20.12 -10.09 -9.62
C PRO A 192 -20.84 -10.45 -8.31
N SER A 193 -21.92 -11.25 -8.39
CA SER A 193 -22.66 -11.73 -7.23
C SER A 193 -21.80 -12.59 -6.30
N LEU A 194 -20.90 -13.41 -6.87
CA LEU A 194 -19.96 -14.24 -6.11
C LEU A 194 -18.90 -13.36 -5.42
N LEU A 195 -18.38 -12.35 -6.11
CA LEU A 195 -17.38 -11.43 -5.54
C LEU A 195 -17.98 -10.59 -4.41
N ILE A 196 -19.18 -10.03 -4.60
CA ILE A 196 -19.89 -9.27 -3.58
C ILE A 196 -20.24 -10.16 -2.38
N GLY A 197 -20.73 -11.38 -2.64
CA GLY A 197 -21.03 -12.36 -1.59
C GLY A 197 -19.79 -12.69 -0.76
N LEU A 198 -18.62 -12.82 -1.39
CA LEU A 198 -17.37 -13.08 -0.68
C LEU A 198 -16.88 -11.87 0.12
N LEU A 199 -16.99 -10.65 -0.43
CA LEU A 199 -16.62 -9.43 0.30
C LEU A 199 -17.49 -9.22 1.53
N LEU A 200 -18.81 -9.32 1.37
CA LEU A 200 -19.76 -9.17 2.47
C LEU A 200 -19.61 -10.30 3.49
N GLY A 201 -19.46 -11.55 3.04
CA GLY A 201 -19.21 -12.70 3.91
C GLY A 201 -17.89 -12.58 4.68
N GLY A 202 -16.83 -12.08 4.05
CA GLY A 202 -15.56 -11.82 4.72
C GLY A 202 -15.68 -10.71 5.77
N LEU A 203 -16.38 -9.62 5.44
CA LEU A 203 -16.60 -8.50 6.36
C LEU A 203 -17.46 -8.92 7.56
N THR A 204 -18.54 -9.67 7.34
CA THR A 204 -19.40 -10.14 8.42
C THR A 204 -18.65 -11.09 9.35
N LEU A 205 -17.85 -12.01 8.81
CA LEU A 205 -16.99 -12.89 9.61
C LEU A 205 -15.96 -12.09 10.43
N ALA A 206 -15.34 -11.06 9.86
CA ALA A 206 -14.39 -10.21 10.58
C ALA A 206 -15.07 -9.46 11.74
N ILE A 207 -16.25 -8.86 11.50
CA ILE A 207 -17.03 -8.15 12.52
C ILE A 207 -17.46 -9.13 13.62
N LEU A 208 -17.98 -10.30 13.26
CA LEU A 208 -18.40 -11.32 14.22
C LEU A 208 -17.23 -11.84 15.04
N TRP A 209 -16.03 -11.96 14.46
CA TRP A 209 -14.83 -12.38 15.19
C TRP A 209 -14.40 -11.34 16.23
N ILE A 210 -14.37 -10.06 15.84
CA ILE A 210 -14.07 -8.95 16.75
C ILE A 210 -15.12 -8.85 17.85
N TRP A 211 -16.40 -8.97 17.49
CA TRP A 211 -17.49 -8.95 18.47
C TRP A 211 -17.40 -10.14 19.43
N ALA A 212 -17.14 -11.36 18.92
CA ALA A 212 -16.99 -12.56 19.73
C ALA A 212 -15.80 -12.43 20.70
N HIS A 213 -14.70 -11.80 20.29
CA HIS A 213 -13.58 -11.51 21.17
C HIS A 213 -14.03 -10.70 22.40
N PHE A 214 -14.57 -9.50 22.19
CA PHE A 214 -15.00 -8.63 23.28
C PHE A 214 -16.11 -9.25 24.12
N TRP A 215 -17.03 -9.97 23.48
CA TRP A 215 -18.15 -10.59 24.18
C TRP A 215 -17.69 -11.74 25.08
N LEU A 216 -16.80 -12.63 24.59
CA LEU A 216 -16.26 -13.76 25.35
C LEU A 216 -15.34 -13.29 26.47
N GLU A 217 -14.49 -12.30 26.23
CA GLU A 217 -13.64 -11.69 27.25
C GLU A 217 -14.49 -11.13 28.40
N ALA A 218 -15.56 -10.39 28.08
CA ALA A 218 -16.44 -9.77 29.07
C ALA A 218 -17.32 -10.77 29.86
N HIS A 219 -17.79 -11.86 29.23
CA HIS A 219 -18.76 -12.78 29.87
C HIS A 219 -18.14 -14.05 30.46
N SER A 220 -17.02 -14.52 29.90
CA SER A 220 -16.45 -15.83 30.25
C SER A 220 -15.01 -15.75 30.73
N GLY A 221 -14.39 -14.57 30.73
CA GLY A 221 -12.97 -14.39 31.01
C GLY A 221 -12.05 -15.11 30.01
N PHE A 222 -12.62 -15.63 28.91
CA PHE A 222 -11.90 -16.33 27.87
C PHE A 222 -11.40 -15.31 26.84
N ASN A 223 -10.08 -15.12 26.81
CA ASN A 223 -9.45 -14.23 25.85
C ASN A 223 -9.28 -14.95 24.50
N LEU A 224 -10.18 -14.66 23.55
CA LEU A 224 -10.02 -15.10 22.17
C LEU A 224 -8.78 -14.39 21.59
N TRP A 225 -8.06 -14.97 20.65
CA TRP A 225 -6.96 -14.21 20.03
C TRP A 225 -7.50 -13.17 19.04
N ILE A 226 -7.18 -11.88 19.23
CA ILE A 226 -7.40 -10.86 18.19
C ILE A 226 -6.24 -10.90 17.20
N PRO A 227 -6.51 -11.07 15.89
CA PRO A 227 -5.49 -10.93 14.86
C PRO A 227 -5.07 -9.47 14.58
N LEU A 228 -5.31 -8.56 15.53
CA LEU A 228 -4.99 -7.13 15.45
C LEU A 228 -3.97 -6.78 16.52
N LYS A 229 -2.99 -5.95 16.17
CA LYS A 229 -2.03 -5.38 17.13
C LYS A 229 -2.67 -4.25 17.92
N GLU A 230 -2.13 -3.95 19.10
CA GLU A 230 -2.59 -2.87 19.99
C GLU A 230 -2.75 -1.53 19.25
N TYR A 231 -1.75 -1.12 18.46
CA TYR A 231 -1.82 0.11 17.66
C TYR A 231 -2.98 0.14 16.65
N GLN A 232 -3.43 -1.02 16.17
CA GLN A 232 -4.52 -1.12 15.19
C GLN A 232 -5.88 -0.96 15.87
N LEU A 233 -6.00 -1.49 17.09
CA LEU A 233 -7.17 -1.29 17.95
C LEU A 233 -7.26 0.16 18.41
N GLU A 234 -6.13 0.74 18.82
CA GLU A 234 -6.05 2.14 19.24
C GLU A 234 -6.50 3.09 18.11
N ARG A 235 -6.05 2.86 16.87
CA ARG A 235 -6.55 3.63 15.71
C ARG A 235 -8.05 3.47 15.47
N LEU A 236 -8.61 2.28 15.69
CA LEU A 236 -10.05 2.06 15.53
C LEU A 236 -10.84 2.77 16.64
N ILE A 237 -10.35 2.71 17.88
CA ILE A 237 -10.95 3.37 19.03
C ILE A 237 -10.91 4.88 18.87
N ILE A 238 -9.76 5.44 18.49
CA ILE A 238 -9.59 6.87 18.23
C ILE A 238 -10.44 7.33 17.04
N PHE A 239 -10.63 6.50 16.01
CA PHE A 239 -11.54 6.82 14.91
C PHE A 239 -13.00 6.93 15.37
N ILE A 240 -13.45 6.05 16.28
CA ILE A 240 -14.82 6.06 16.83
C ILE A 240 -15.00 7.17 17.86
N ASN A 241 -14.00 7.41 18.70
CA ASN A 241 -14.01 8.44 19.73
C ASN A 241 -12.69 9.22 19.75
N PRO A 242 -12.56 10.25 18.88
CA PRO A 242 -11.32 11.04 18.78
C PRO A 242 -10.96 11.77 20.08
N TRP A 243 -11.95 12.04 20.92
CA TRP A 243 -11.81 12.81 22.16
C TRP A 243 -11.19 12.02 23.31
N GLN A 244 -11.00 10.70 23.16
CA GLN A 244 -10.34 9.88 24.18
C GLN A 244 -8.83 10.13 24.27
N ASP A 245 -8.18 10.54 23.18
CA ASP A 245 -6.76 10.90 23.15
C ASP A 245 -6.54 12.21 22.37
N TRP A 246 -6.78 13.32 23.07
CA TRP A 246 -6.64 14.68 22.53
C TRP A 246 -5.19 15.16 22.34
N HIS A 247 -4.19 14.45 22.90
CA HIS A 247 -2.77 14.84 22.86
C HIS A 247 -1.92 13.96 21.93
N GLY A 248 -2.33 12.71 21.66
CA GLY A 248 -1.62 11.78 20.79
C GLY A 248 -2.29 11.58 19.43
N ASP A 249 -2.68 10.35 19.14
CA ASP A 249 -3.10 9.91 17.80
C ASP A 249 -4.46 10.51 17.37
N GLY A 250 -5.28 10.99 18.32
CA GLY A 250 -6.58 11.65 18.06
C GLY A 250 -6.49 13.13 17.67
N TYR A 251 -5.37 13.80 17.97
CA TYR A 251 -5.16 15.22 17.67
C TYR A 251 -5.28 15.50 16.16
N HIS A 252 -4.69 14.65 15.32
CA HIS A 252 -4.72 14.80 13.87
C HIS A 252 -6.14 14.64 13.27
N ILE A 253 -6.99 13.82 13.90
CA ILE A 253 -8.37 13.63 13.44
C ILE A 253 -9.22 14.84 13.83
N ILE A 254 -9.08 15.33 15.07
CA ILE A 254 -9.81 16.52 15.57
C ILE A 254 -9.46 17.76 14.75
N GLN A 255 -8.18 17.94 14.38
CA GLN A 255 -7.73 19.08 13.59
C GLN A 255 -8.10 18.99 12.09
N SER A 256 -8.47 17.80 11.60
CA SER A 256 -8.87 17.58 10.21
C SER A 256 -10.35 17.80 9.92
N GLN A 257 -11.18 17.95 10.97
CA GLN A 257 -12.60 18.33 10.90
C GLN A 257 -12.77 19.84 10.98
#